data_AF-K1TMT3-F1
#
_entry.id   AF-K1TMT3-F1
#
_cell.length_a   1.000
_cell.length_b   1.000
_cell.length_c   1.000
_cell.angle_alpha   90.00
_cell.angle_beta   90.00
_cell.angle_gamma   90.00
#
_symmetry.space_group_name_H-M   'P 1'
#
loop_
_entity.id
_entity.type
_entity.pdbx_description
1 polymer ?
#
loop_
_entity_poly.entity_id
_entity_poly.type
_entity_poly.pdbx_seq_one_letter_code
_entity_poly.pdbx_strand_id
1 'polypeptide(L)' 'MGAAGLDVVENENGLFYFNHMGDALQNRELAMLRSFPNVIFTPHTAFYTDVNVASMVESAFKAVRAMADGEQTPLEVRL' A
#
# COMPACT_ATOMS: atom_id res chain seq x y z
N MET A 1 -19.89 -9.10 14.51
CA MET A 1 -18.54 -8.50 14.40
C MET A 1 -18.35 -7.56 15.57
N GLY A 2 -17.27 -7.69 16.35
CA GLY A 2 -17.01 -6.86 17.54
C GLY A 2 -15.94 -5.80 17.38
N ALA A 3 -15.12 -5.87 16.33
CA ALA A 3 -14.03 -4.94 15.99
C ALA A 3 -13.59 -5.16 14.52
N ALA A 4 -12.82 -4.22 13.96
CA ALA A 4 -12.16 -4.37 12.65
C ALA A 4 -10.77 -3.73 12.61
N GLY A 5 -9.83 -4.35 11.90
CA GLY A 5 -8.54 -3.78 11.53
C GLY A 5 -8.45 -3.72 10.01
N LEU A 6 -8.28 -2.53 9.44
CA LEU A 6 -8.20 -2.33 7.99
C LEU A 6 -6.90 -1.60 7.64
N ASP A 7 -6.27 -2.03 6.55
CA ASP A 7 -5.12 -1.33 5.96
C ASP A 7 -5.45 -0.66 4.62
N VAL A 8 -6.64 -0.94 4.06
CA VAL A 8 -7.09 -0.41 2.77
C VAL A 8 -8.56 0.01 2.84
N VAL A 9 -8.94 0.96 2.00
CA VAL A 9 -10.33 1.34 1.76
C VAL A 9 -10.53 1.64 0.28
N GLU A 10 -11.74 1.44 -0.22
CA GLU A 10 -12.05 1.83 -1.60
C GLU A 10 -11.86 3.34 -1.79
N ASN A 11 -11.43 3.72 -2.99
CA ASN A 11 -11.17 5.13 -3.36
C ASN A 11 -10.17 5.83 -2.43
N GLU A 12 -9.10 5.14 -2.05
CA GLU A 12 -8.01 5.69 -1.23
C GLU A 12 -6.96 6.50 -2.00
N ASN A 13 -7.01 6.46 -3.33
CA ASN A 13 -6.09 7.20 -4.19
C ASN A 13 -6.12 8.71 -3.87
N GLY A 14 -4.95 9.28 -3.58
CA GLY A 14 -4.82 10.69 -3.22
C GLY A 14 -5.13 11.01 -1.74
N LEU A 15 -5.45 10.02 -0.90
CA LEU A 15 -5.60 10.20 0.55
C LEU A 15 -4.38 9.68 1.32
N PHE A 16 -3.84 8.54 0.90
CA PHE A 16 -2.67 7.93 1.52
C PHE A 16 -1.38 8.34 0.82
N TYR A 17 -0.27 8.32 1.57
CA TYR A 17 1.05 8.84 1.16
C TYR A 17 1.17 10.36 0.99
N PHE A 18 0.12 11.12 1.35
CA PHE A 18 0.11 12.58 1.38
C PHE A 18 -0.20 13.10 2.79
N ASN A 19 0.27 14.32 3.09
CA ASN A 19 -0.06 14.99 4.35
C ASN A 19 -1.34 15.83 4.20
N HIS A 20 -2.42 15.37 4.81
CA HIS A 20 -3.74 16.04 4.84
C HIS A 20 -4.09 16.62 6.21
N MET A 21 -3.09 16.92 7.05
CA MET A 21 -3.35 17.56 8.34
C MET A 21 -4.03 18.93 8.13
N GLY A 22 -5.23 19.08 8.71
CA GLY A 22 -6.04 20.30 8.59
C GLY A 22 -7.09 20.26 7.48
N ASP A 23 -7.01 19.29 6.57
CA ASP A 23 -8.00 19.12 5.51
C ASP A 23 -9.25 18.40 6.02
N ALA A 24 -10.40 18.73 5.44
CA ALA A 24 -11.62 17.98 5.67
C ALA A 24 -11.54 16.62 4.95
N LEU A 25 -11.72 15.52 5.70
CA LEU A 25 -11.71 14.17 5.13
C LEU A 25 -12.92 13.94 4.24
N GLN A 26 -12.71 13.93 2.91
CA GLN A 26 -13.77 13.78 1.92
C GLN A 26 -14.24 12.32 1.74
N ASN A 27 -13.40 11.34 2.07
CA ASN A 27 -13.77 9.93 1.95
C ASN A 27 -14.72 9.54 3.09
N ARG A 28 -16.02 9.45 2.75
CA ARG A 28 -17.10 9.17 3.69
C ARG A 28 -16.94 7.81 4.37
N GLU A 29 -16.48 6.79 3.66
CA GLU A 29 -16.33 5.44 4.21
C GLU A 29 -15.23 5.40 5.26
N LEU A 30 -14.08 5.99 4.93
CA LEU A 30 -12.96 6.14 5.87
C LEU A 30 -13.37 6.99 7.08
N ALA A 31 -14.12 8.07 6.86
CA ALA A 31 -14.63 8.92 7.94
C ALA A 31 -15.56 8.14 8.89
N MET A 32 -16.47 7.33 8.36
CA MET A 32 -17.33 6.47 9.18
C MET A 32 -16.53 5.40 9.91
N LEU A 33 -15.62 4.69 9.22
CA LEU A 33 -14.81 3.63 9.83
C LEU A 33 -13.96 4.17 10.99
N ARG A 34 -13.31 5.33 10.82
CA ARG A 34 -12.52 5.98 11.88
C ARG A 34 -13.35 6.53 13.05
N SER A 35 -14.67 6.66 12.91
CA SER A 35 -15.54 7.12 14.00
C SER A 35 -15.85 6.03 15.02
N PHE A 36 -15.63 4.76 14.69
CA PHE A 36 -15.90 3.64 15.58
C PHE A 36 -14.73 3.40 16.55
N PRO A 37 -14.98 3.28 17.86
CA PRO A 37 -13.92 3.09 18.86
C PRO A 37 -13.27 1.69 18.78
N ASN A 38 -13.89 0.76 18.08
CA ASN A 38 -13.44 -0.62 17.87
C ASN A 38 -12.87 -0.85 16.46
N VAL A 39 -12.48 0.22 15.76
CA VAL A 39 -11.86 0.16 14.44
C VAL A 39 -10.45 0.75 14.49
N ILE A 40 -9.48 -0.03 14.03
CA ILE A 40 -8.11 0.46 13.78
C ILE A 40 -7.91 0.51 12.27
N PHE A 41 -7.41 1.64 11.79
CA PHE A 41 -7.13 1.85 10.38
C PHE A 41 -5.67 2.27 10.18
N THR A 42 -4.97 1.60 9.28
CA THR A 42 -3.58 1.94 8.87
C THR A 42 -3.56 2.32 7.37
N PRO A 43 -2.73 3.29 6.94
CA PRO A 43 -2.83 3.87 5.59
C PRO A 43 -2.02 3.08 4.55
N HIS A 44 -2.46 1.88 4.20
CA HIS A 44 -1.80 1.00 3.22
C HIS A 44 -0.31 0.78 3.55
N THR A 45 -0.05 0.36 4.78
CA THR A 45 1.29 0.19 5.36
C THR A 45 1.61 -1.25 5.75
N ALA A 46 0.73 -2.22 5.48
CA ALA A 46 0.97 -3.61 5.82
C ALA A 46 2.25 -4.17 5.15
N PHE A 47 2.63 -3.65 3.98
CA PHE A 47 3.87 -4.06 3.31
C PHE A 47 5.14 -3.37 3.86
N TYR A 48 5.01 -2.34 4.71
CA TYR A 48 6.11 -1.48 5.10
C TYR A 48 6.92 -2.08 6.25
N THR A 49 7.69 -3.12 5.92
CA THR A 49 8.62 -3.82 6.82
C THR A 49 10.04 -3.80 6.23
N ASP A 50 11.06 -3.93 7.08
CA ASP A 50 12.46 -3.97 6.65
C ASP A 50 12.71 -5.08 5.62
N VAL A 51 12.10 -6.25 5.84
CA VAL A 51 12.22 -7.43 4.97
C VAL A 51 11.60 -7.17 3.60
N ASN A 52 10.38 -6.61 3.57
CA ASN A 52 9.67 -6.40 2.32
C ASN A 52 10.32 -5.27 1.50
N VAL A 53 10.72 -4.18 2.14
CA VAL A 53 11.41 -3.08 1.46
C VAL A 53 12.74 -3.56 0.88
N ALA A 54 13.54 -4.34 1.62
CA ALA A 54 14.77 -4.93 1.11
C ALA A 54 14.51 -5.86 -0.08
N SER A 55 13.50 -6.72 0.01
CA SER A 55 13.13 -7.64 -1.07
C SER A 55 12.62 -6.94 -2.32
N MET A 56 11.85 -5.85 -2.18
CA MET A 56 11.38 -5.04 -3.31
C MET A 56 12.57 -4.44 -4.09
N VAL A 57 13.53 -3.87 -3.37
CA VAL A 57 14.74 -3.30 -3.99
C VAL A 57 15.57 -4.39 -4.68
N GLU A 58 15.85 -5.49 -3.99
CA GLU A 58 16.63 -6.60 -4.54
C GLU A 58 15.98 -7.20 -5.79
N SER A 59 14.68 -7.47 -5.73
CA SER A 59 13.91 -8.06 -6.83
C SER A 59 13.89 -7.15 -8.05
N ALA A 60 13.74 -5.83 -7.85
CA ALA A 60 13.76 -4.86 -8.93
C ALA A 60 15.10 -4.86 -9.70
N PHE A 61 16.23 -4.84 -8.98
CA PHE A 61 17.55 -4.87 -9.62
C PHE A 61 17.83 -6.20 -10.33
N LYS A 62 17.45 -7.33 -9.74
CA LYS A 62 17.57 -8.64 -10.39
C LYS A 62 16.75 -8.71 -11.69
N ALA A 63 15.51 -8.21 -11.67
CA ALA A 63 14.65 -8.19 -12.85
C ALA A 63 15.25 -7.34 -13.97
N VAL A 64 15.65 -6.10 -13.66
CA VAL A 64 16.24 -5.18 -14.64
C VAL A 64 17.54 -5.76 -15.23
N ARG A 65 18.36 -6.42 -14.40
CA ARG A 65 19.59 -7.06 -14.87
C ARG A 65 19.29 -8.23 -15.82
N ALA A 66 18.38 -9.13 -15.44
CA ALA A 66 17.97 -10.26 -16.28
C ALA A 66 17.43 -9.76 -17.64
N MET A 67 16.57 -8.74 -17.62
CA MET A 67 16.05 -8.12 -18.85
C MET A 67 17.17 -7.52 -19.72
N ALA A 68 18.15 -6.84 -19.12
CA ALA A 68 19.29 -6.26 -19.85
C ALA A 68 20.19 -7.33 -20.49
N ASP A 69 20.33 -8.48 -19.83
CA ASP A 69 21.10 -9.63 -20.32
C ASP A 69 20.30 -10.51 -21.31
N GLY A 70 19.04 -10.15 -21.60
CA GLY A 70 18.14 -10.91 -22.48
C GLY A 70 17.60 -12.21 -21.87
N GLU A 71 17.72 -12.36 -20.56
CA GLU A 71 17.23 -13.50 -19.79
C GLU A 71 15.73 -13.35 -19.49
N GLN A 72 15.02 -14.48 -19.40
CA GLN A 72 13.62 -14.47 -18.96
C GLN A 72 13.56 -14.26 -17.45
N THR A 73 12.68 -13.36 -17.01
CA THR A 73 12.42 -13.12 -15.58
C THR A 73 10.94 -13.33 -15.28
N PRO A 74 10.58 -14.01 -14.17
CA PRO A 74 9.19 -14.17 -13.76
C PRO A 74 8.53 -12.85 -13.32
N LEU A 75 9.32 -11.78 -13.22
CA LEU A 75 8.87 -10.43 -12.84
C LEU A 75 8.50 -9.56 -14.06
N GLU A 76 8.60 -10.09 -15.28
CA GLU A 76 8.13 -9.42 -16.50
C GLU A 76 6.59 -9.46 -16.58
N VAL A 77 5.97 -8.29 -16.65
CA VAL A 77 4.54 -8.17 -16.98
C VAL A 77 4.43 -7.86 -18.47
N ARG A 78 3.89 -8.81 -19.23
CA ARG A 78 3.65 -8.64 -20.67
C ARG A 78 2.36 -7.85 -20.89
N LEU A 79 2.47 -6.74 -21.63
CA LEU A 79 1.35 -5.92 -22.06
C LEU A 79 0.67 -6.50 -23.30
#